data_AF-A0A4R2T7H0-F1
#
_entry.id   AF-A0A4R2T7H0-F1
#
_cell.length_a   1.000
_cell.length_b   1.000
_cell.length_c   1.000
_cell.angle_alpha   90.00
_cell.angle_beta   90.00
_cell.angle_gamma   90.00
#
_symmetry.space_group_name_H-M   'P 1'
#
loop_
_entity.id
_entity.type
_entity.pdbx_description
1 polymer ?
#
loop_
_entity_poly.entity_id
_entity_poly.type
_entity_poly.pdbx_seq_one_letter_code
_entity_poly.pdbx_strand_id
1 'polypeptide(L)'
;MKIIYTTKKDNYAAVKAAYLHLNLTNDFNKEDVEMEPMRFYYLGLDKEDNEIYVVNYFKNKHIYNNIVEGLARLYNQGVLIVDID
;
A
#
# COMPACT_ATOMS: atom_id res chain seq x y z
N MET A 1 5.07 -12.64 5.73
CA MET A 1 5.00 -11.31 6.39
C MET A 1 4.15 -10.43 5.49
N LYS A 2 3.09 -9.76 5.96
CA LYS A 2 2.24 -8.94 5.06
C LYS A 2 2.81 -7.53 4.94
N ILE A 3 2.85 -6.97 3.74
CA ILE A 3 3.31 -5.61 3.50
C ILE A 3 2.10 -4.74 3.13
N ILE A 4 1.91 -3.64 3.84
CA ILE A 4 0.76 -2.76 3.68
C ILE A 4 1.28 -1.38 3.32
N TYR A 5 1.18 -1.01 2.05
CA TYR A 5 1.43 0.34 1.59
C TYR A 5 0.21 1.23 1.89
N THR A 6 0.44 2.36 2.51
CA THR A 6 -0.61 3.28 2.94
C THR A 6 -0.46 4.63 2.26
N THR A 7 -1.58 5.20 1.80
CA THR A 7 -1.65 6.55 1.19
C THR A 7 -2.87 7.30 1.71
N LYS A 8 -2.89 8.63 1.64
CA LYS A 8 -4.03 9.47 2.00
C LYS A 8 -4.97 9.69 0.83
N LYS A 9 -4.45 9.95 -0.39
CA LYS A 9 -5.25 10.30 -1.59
C LYS A 9 -4.48 10.17 -2.92
N ASP A 10 -3.56 9.21 -3.06
CA ASP A 10 -2.86 9.05 -4.34
C ASP A 10 -3.58 8.08 -5.29
N ASN A 11 -4.08 8.59 -6.42
CA ASN A 11 -4.65 7.77 -7.49
C ASN A 11 -3.61 6.82 -8.13
N TYR A 12 -2.32 7.03 -7.87
CA TYR A 12 -1.22 6.20 -8.35
C TYR A 12 -0.58 5.38 -7.22
N ALA A 13 -1.23 5.26 -6.06
CA ALA A 13 -0.70 4.55 -4.91
C ALA A 13 -0.32 3.10 -5.23
N ALA A 14 -1.13 2.43 -6.06
CA ALA A 14 -0.84 1.11 -6.59
C ALA A 14 0.48 1.06 -7.37
N VAL A 15 0.68 2.03 -8.25
CA VAL A 15 1.87 2.10 -9.12
C VAL A 15 3.09 2.45 -8.29
N LYS A 16 3.00 3.43 -7.39
CA LYS A 16 4.06 3.77 -6.45
C LYS A 16 4.47 2.59 -5.58
N ALA A 17 3.50 1.85 -5.05
CA ALA A 17 3.76 0.64 -4.26
C ALA A 17 4.51 -0.40 -5.09
N ALA A 18 4.11 -0.63 -6.35
CA ALA A 18 4.80 -1.54 -7.25
C ALA A 18 6.24 -1.08 -7.57
N TYR A 19 6.46 0.20 -7.85
CA TYR A 19 7.80 0.75 -8.11
C TYR A 19 8.73 0.60 -6.90
N LEU A 20 8.24 0.94 -5.71
CA LEU A 20 8.98 0.76 -4.46
C LEU A 20 9.28 -0.72 -4.18
N HIS A 21 8.32 -1.61 -4.41
CA HIS A 21 8.47 -3.04 -4.18
C HIS A 21 9.51 -3.66 -5.13
N LEU A 22 9.48 -3.28 -6.40
CA LEU A 22 10.42 -3.74 -7.43
C LEU A 22 11.78 -3.02 -7.38
N ASN A 23 12.00 -2.14 -6.40
CA ASN A 23 13.19 -1.32 -6.25
C ASN A 23 13.55 -0.54 -7.53
N LEU A 24 12.52 -0.10 -8.26
CA LEU A 24 12.63 0.69 -9.47
C LEU A 24 12.83 2.16 -9.11
N THR A 25 13.57 2.89 -9.94
CA THR A 25 13.71 4.34 -9.80
C THR A 25 12.34 5.00 -9.89
N ASN A 26 12.05 5.90 -8.95
CA ASN A 26 10.74 6.53 -8.75
C ASN A 26 10.42 7.62 -9.80
N ASP A 27 10.94 7.47 -11.02
CA ASP A 27 10.72 8.36 -12.17
C ASP A 27 9.35 8.11 -12.82
N PHE A 28 8.33 7.99 -11.97
CA PHE A 28 6.96 7.86 -12.39
C PHE A 28 6.44 9.20 -12.89
N ASN A 29 6.39 9.37 -14.21
CA ASN A 29 5.73 10.50 -14.85
C ASN A 29 4.22 10.30 -14.80
N LYS A 30 3.55 11.09 -13.95
CA LYS A 30 2.08 11.10 -13.82
C LYS A 30 1.35 11.44 -15.12
N GLU A 31 2.03 12.07 -16.07
CA GLU A 31 1.49 12.45 -17.38
C GLU A 31 1.34 11.25 -18.32
N ASP A 32 2.08 10.16 -18.10
CA ASP A 32 2.06 8.98 -18.97
C ASP A 32 0.92 7.99 -18.64
N VAL A 33 0.19 8.24 -17.55
CA VAL A 33 -0.85 7.33 -17.04
C VAL A 33 -2.10 8.12 -16.68
N GLU A 34 -3.05 8.29 -17.60
CA GLU A 34 -4.40 8.74 -17.24
C GLU A 34 -5.13 7.59 -16.53
N MET A 35 -5.11 7.60 -15.20
CA MET A 35 -5.93 6.69 -14.39
C MET A 35 -7.21 7.37 -13.96
N GLU A 36 -8.35 6.80 -14.38
CA GLU A 36 -9.63 7.13 -13.74
C GLU A 36 -9.51 6.88 -12.23
N PRO A 37 -10.14 7.72 -11.37
CA PRO A 37 -10.06 7.60 -9.92
C PRO A 37 -10.61 6.24 -9.45
N MET A 38 -9.73 5.26 -9.34
CA MET A 38 -10.06 3.94 -8.81
C MET A 38 -10.12 4.02 -7.29
N ARG A 39 -11.18 3.45 -6.71
CA ARG A 39 -11.18 3.13 -5.28
C ARG A 39 -10.32 1.87 -5.11
N PHE A 40 -9.07 2.05 -4.72
CA PHE A 40 -8.16 0.94 -4.45
C PHE A 40 -8.68 0.12 -3.27
N TYR A 41 -9.14 -1.10 -3.55
CA TYR A 41 -9.50 -2.06 -2.52
C TYR A 41 -8.51 -3.23 -2.43
N TYR A 42 -7.72 -3.49 -3.49
CA TYR A 42 -6.78 -4.60 -3.55
C TYR A 42 -5.84 -4.44 -4.76
N LEU A 43 -4.52 -4.57 -4.55
CA LEU A 43 -3.57 -4.84 -5.63
C LEU A 43 -3.02 -6.25 -5.40
N GLY A 44 -2.97 -7.05 -6.46
CA GLY A 44 -2.84 -8.51 -6.38
C GLY A 44 -1.61 -9.08 -5.64
N LEU A 45 -1.73 -10.37 -5.33
CA LEU A 45 -0.69 -11.25 -4.81
C LEU A 45 0.50 -11.37 -5.78
N ASP A 46 1.71 -11.12 -5.29
CA ASP A 46 2.89 -11.78 -5.84
C ASP A 46 2.84 -13.26 -5.45
N LYS A 47 3.09 -14.14 -6.42
CA LYS A 47 3.05 -15.59 -6.23
C LYS A 47 4.26 -16.11 -5.46
N GLU A 48 5.34 -15.34 -5.38
CA GLU A 48 6.59 -15.81 -4.79
C GLU A 48 6.87 -15.21 -3.41
N ASP A 49 6.55 -13.95 -3.12
CA ASP A 49 6.85 -13.40 -1.80
C ASP A 49 5.89 -12.28 -1.34
N ASN A 50 5.06 -12.64 -0.35
CA ASN A 50 4.26 -11.76 0.51
C ASN A 50 3.06 -11.04 -0.14
N GLU A 51 1.90 -11.15 0.53
CA GLU A 51 0.71 -10.38 0.18
C GLU A 51 0.98 -8.87 0.38
N ILE A 52 0.86 -8.12 -0.70
CA ILE A 52 1.00 -6.66 -0.72
C ILE A 52 -0.39 -6.04 -0.76
N TYR A 53 -0.64 -5.11 0.15
CA TYR A 53 -1.90 -4.36 0.20
C TYR A 53 -1.64 -2.88 0.00
N VAL A 54 -2.50 -2.22 -0.75
CA VAL A 54 -2.49 -0.75 -0.89
C VAL A 54 -3.79 -0.23 -0.31
N VAL A 55 -3.70 0.59 0.74
CA VAL A 55 -4.87 1.03 1.51
C VAL A 55 -4.85 2.53 1.76
N ASN A 56 -6.01 3.15 1.63
CA ASN A 56 -6.21 4.53 2.06
C ASN A 56 -6.38 4.58 3.59
N TYR A 57 -5.48 5.24 4.32
CA TYR A 57 -5.59 5.36 5.79
C TYR A 57 -6.59 6.46 6.24
N PHE A 58 -7.29 7.06 5.27
CA PHE A 58 -8.29 8.12 5.41
C PHE A 58 -7.74 9.36 6.13
N LYS A 59 -8.27 9.69 7.33
CA LYS A 59 -7.99 10.94 8.02
C LYS A 59 -6.80 10.85 8.99
N ASN A 60 -6.55 9.69 9.60
CA ASN A 60 -5.57 9.58 10.67
C ASN A 60 -4.77 8.27 10.58
N LYS A 61 -3.51 8.41 10.15
CA LYS A 61 -2.54 7.32 10.01
C LYS A 61 -2.29 6.58 11.32
N HIS A 62 -2.23 7.28 12.45
CA HIS A 62 -1.98 6.65 13.75
C HIS A 62 -3.11 5.70 14.15
N ILE A 63 -4.37 6.11 13.94
CA ILE A 63 -5.53 5.27 14.22
C ILE A 63 -5.49 4.03 13.33
N TYR A 64 -5.22 4.20 12.03
CA TYR A 64 -5.09 3.08 11.10
C TYR A 64 -4.00 2.09 11.52
N ASN A 65 -2.78 2.58 11.78
CA ASN A 65 -1.65 1.73 12.18
C ASN A 65 -1.97 0.95 13.46
N ASN A 66 -2.53 1.60 14.47
CA ASN A 66 -2.90 0.94 15.72
C ASN A 66 -3.91 -0.19 15.52
N ILE A 67 -4.90 0.01 14.64
CA ILE A 67 -5.90 -1.03 14.32
C ILE A 67 -5.22 -2.21 13.61
N VAL A 68 -4.42 -1.93 12.58
CA VAL A 68 -3.75 -2.96 11.77
C VAL A 68 -2.76 -3.76 12.61
N GLU A 69 -1.93 -3.10 13.41
CA GLU A 69 -1.00 -3.76 14.33
C GLU A 69 -1.73 -4.58 15.39
N GLY A 70 -2.84 -4.07 15.92
CA GLY A 70 -3.68 -4.79 16.87
C GLY A 70 -4.24 -6.09 16.28
N LEU A 71 -4.79 -6.01 15.06
CA LEU A 71 -5.28 -7.18 14.33
C LEU A 71 -4.13 -8.17 14.02
N ALA A 72 -2.99 -7.66 13.57
CA ALA A 72 -1.82 -8.49 13.29
C ALA A 72 -1.37 -9.30 14.51
N ARG A 73 -1.32 -8.68 15.68
CA ARG A 73 -1.02 -9.36 16.96
C ARG A 73 -2.07 -10.41 17.31
N LEU A 74 -3.36 -10.09 17.15
CA LEU A 74 -4.46 -11.03 17.44
C LEU A 74 -4.38 -12.30 16.60
N TYR A 75 -3.96 -12.19 15.34
CA TYR A 75 -3.85 -13.32 14.41
C TYR A 75 -2.44 -13.91 14.31
N ASN A 76 -1.50 -13.50 15.18
CA ASN A 76 -0.09 -13.88 15.13
C ASN A 76 0.53 -13.72 13.74
N GLN A 77 0.23 -12.61 13.07
CA GLN A 77 0.73 -12.27 11.75
C GLN A 77 1.79 -11.17 11.85
N GLY A 78 2.89 -11.32 11.12
CA GLY A 78 3.85 -10.23 10.92
C GLY A 78 3.34 -9.25 9.86
N VAL A 79 3.27 -7.97 10.19
CA VAL A 79 2.87 -6.89 9.26
C VAL A 79 3.94 -5.80 9.21
N LEU A 80 4.19 -5.27 8.02
CA LEU A 80 5.02 -4.08 7.79
C LEU A 80 4.15 -3.03 7.11
N ILE A 81 4.01 -1.86 7.73
CA ILE A 81 3.24 -0.74 7.18
C ILE A 81 4.23 0.27 6.58
N VAL A 82 4.08 0.57 5.28
CA VAL A 82 4.95 1.49 4.53
C VAL A 82 4.12 2.67 4.04
N ASP A 83 4.52 3.89 4.39
CA ASP A 83 3.86 5.10 3.87
C ASP A 83 4.49 5.51 2.53
N ILE A 84 3.64 5.84 1.56
CA ILE A 84 4.06 6.17 0.17
C ILE A 84 3.58 7.55 -0.30
N ASP A 85 3.02 8.34 0.62
CA ASP A 85 2.75 9.77 0.39
C ASP A 85 4.02 10.63 0.44
#